data_AF-A0A520FXD4-F1
#
_entry.id   AF-A0A520FXD4-F1
#
_cell.length_a   1.000
_cell.length_b   1.000
_cell.length_c   1.000
_cell.angle_alpha   90.00
_cell.angle_beta   90.00
_cell.angle_gamma   90.00
#
_symmetry.space_group_name_H-M   'P 1'
#
loop_
_entity.id
_entity.type
_entity.pdbx_description
1 polymer ?
#
loop_
_entity_poly.entity_id
_entity_poly.type
_entity_poly.pdbx_seq_one_letter_code
_entity_poly.pdbx_strand_id
1 'polypeptide(L)'
;MKPNRFTGTARRQRGISLIEMLVGLVIGIVCVLIILQVLSIWEARKRTTSSGNDAQISGTLGLYTIDRDLRLGGYGFGVAAADVMGCSVNAYNSARSPAVFQFNLQPVTITKGADDGPDEIRALYGNSAFFVSSQPLTASDAETKTLKSREGFQPGDRLLVTGNSGTGVACALVEVTGLALADTTTLEHQAAKTYSTP
;
A
#
# COMPACT_ATOMS: atom_id res chain seq x y z
N MET A 1 -64.37 -68.08 40.92
CA MET A 1 -63.03 -67.72 40.42
C MET A 1 -63.07 -67.71 38.90
N LYS A 2 -62.71 -66.56 38.28
CA LYS A 2 -62.39 -66.29 36.85
C LYS A 2 -63.50 -66.39 35.77
N PRO A 3 -63.43 -65.58 34.68
CA PRO A 3 -62.88 -64.21 34.56
C PRO A 3 -63.78 -63.22 33.77
N ASN A 4 -63.57 -61.93 34.01
CA ASN A 4 -64.08 -60.79 33.25
C ASN A 4 -63.68 -60.85 31.77
N ARG A 5 -64.61 -60.52 30.86
CA ARG A 5 -64.29 -60.20 29.46
C ARG A 5 -64.59 -58.73 29.20
N PHE A 6 -63.52 -57.96 28.99
CA PHE A 6 -63.54 -56.59 28.54
C PHE A 6 -64.14 -56.52 27.12
N THR A 7 -65.28 -55.87 26.96
CA THR A 7 -65.86 -55.51 25.67
C THR A 7 -65.25 -54.19 25.20
N GLY A 8 -64.02 -54.25 24.65
CA GLY A 8 -63.44 -53.14 23.90
C GLY A 8 -64.12 -53.03 22.53
N THR A 9 -64.68 -51.87 22.21
CA THR A 9 -65.21 -51.58 20.88
C THR A 9 -64.07 -51.52 19.86
N ALA A 10 -64.05 -52.47 18.91
CA ALA A 10 -63.10 -52.47 17.81
C ALA A 10 -63.38 -51.26 16.89
N ARG A 11 -62.53 -50.24 16.98
CA ARG A 11 -62.61 -49.05 16.12
C ARG A 11 -62.33 -49.47 14.67
N ARG A 12 -63.32 -49.36 13.79
CA ARG A 12 -63.15 -49.62 12.35
C ARG A 12 -62.04 -48.71 11.79
N GLN A 13 -60.96 -49.31 11.30
CA GLN A 13 -59.96 -48.58 10.53
C GLN A 13 -60.55 -48.23 9.17
N ARG A 14 -60.66 -46.94 8.86
CA ARG A 14 -60.91 -46.47 7.50
C ARG A 14 -59.57 -46.45 6.78
N GLY A 15 -59.46 -47.19 5.69
CA GLY A 15 -58.29 -47.13 4.81
C GLY A 15 -58.18 -45.76 4.14
N ILE A 16 -56.97 -45.41 3.77
CA ILE A 16 -56.62 -44.22 2.99
C ILE A 16 -56.92 -44.46 1.50
N SER A 17 -57.45 -43.45 0.81
CA SER A 17 -57.71 -43.50 -0.62
C SER A 17 -56.44 -43.21 -1.44
N LEU A 18 -56.31 -43.80 -2.63
CA LEU A 18 -55.20 -43.53 -3.56
C LEU A 18 -55.12 -42.04 -3.91
N ILE A 19 -56.27 -41.35 -3.97
CA ILE A 19 -56.32 -39.91 -4.23
C ILE A 19 -55.76 -39.09 -3.05
N GLU A 20 -55.96 -39.53 -1.81
CA GLU A 20 -55.42 -38.85 -0.62
C GLU A 20 -53.89 -38.95 -0.61
N MET A 21 -53.34 -40.09 -1.03
CA MET A 21 -51.90 -40.28 -1.17
C MET A 21 -51.29 -39.45 -2.30
N LEU A 22 -51.96 -39.35 -3.45
CA LEU A 22 -51.49 -38.49 -4.56
C LEU A 22 -51.50 -37.01 -4.17
N VAL A 23 -52.57 -36.54 -3.52
CA VAL A 23 -52.65 -35.15 -3.04
C VAL A 23 -51.58 -34.87 -1.98
N GLY A 24 -51.35 -35.80 -1.04
CA GLY A 24 -50.28 -35.67 -0.04
C GLY A 24 -48.88 -35.59 -0.64
N LEU A 25 -48.59 -36.41 -1.66
CA LEU A 25 -47.31 -36.37 -2.39
C LEU A 25 -47.11 -35.02 -3.10
N VAL A 26 -48.13 -34.55 -3.82
CA VAL A 26 -48.05 -33.28 -4.56
C VAL A 26 -47.78 -32.11 -3.62
N ILE A 27 -48.50 -32.03 -2.49
CA ILE A 27 -48.29 -30.98 -1.49
C ILE A 27 -46.88 -31.08 -0.90
N GLY A 28 -46.40 -32.31 -0.60
CA GLY A 28 -45.05 -32.55 -0.10
C GLY A 28 -43.96 -32.06 -1.06
N ILE A 29 -44.09 -32.35 -2.35
CA ILE A 29 -43.14 -31.91 -3.38
C ILE A 29 -43.17 -30.39 -3.53
N VAL A 30 -44.36 -29.77 -3.53
CA VAL A 30 -44.48 -28.31 -3.60
C VAL A 30 -43.81 -27.64 -2.41
N CYS A 31 -44.01 -28.14 -1.18
CA CYS A 31 -43.32 -27.64 0.00
C CYS A 31 -41.79 -27.72 -0.13
N VAL A 32 -41.25 -28.85 -0.60
CA VAL A 32 -39.81 -29.01 -0.79
C VAL A 32 -39.27 -28.02 -1.84
N LEU A 33 -39.99 -27.82 -2.94
CA LEU A 33 -39.59 -26.85 -3.97
C LEU A 33 -39.54 -25.43 -3.44
N ILE A 34 -40.54 -25.02 -2.64
CA ILE A 34 -40.56 -23.69 -2.02
C ILE A 34 -39.34 -23.51 -1.11
N ILE A 35 -39.01 -24.52 -0.29
CA ILE A 35 -37.84 -24.47 0.59
C ILE A 35 -36.54 -24.35 -0.22
N LEU A 36 -36.38 -25.16 -1.27
CA LEU A 36 -35.18 -25.12 -2.12
C LEU A 36 -35.01 -23.77 -2.83
N GLN A 37 -36.10 -23.13 -3.27
CA GLN A 37 -36.05 -21.79 -3.86
C GLN A 37 -35.55 -20.75 -2.85
N VAL A 38 -36.09 -20.77 -1.63
CA VAL A 38 -35.66 -19.88 -0.56
C VAL A 38 -34.18 -20.09 -0.25
N LEU A 39 -33.74 -21.34 -0.07
CA LEU A 39 -32.33 -21.67 0.17
C LEU A 39 -31.41 -21.20 -0.96
N SER A 40 -31.82 -21.36 -2.21
CA SER A 40 -31.06 -20.88 -3.37
C SER A 40 -30.87 -19.35 -3.35
N ILE A 41 -31.92 -18.61 -2.99
CA ILE A 41 -31.85 -17.15 -2.87
C ILE A 41 -30.91 -16.74 -1.71
N TRP A 42 -30.99 -17.45 -0.58
CA TRP A 42 -30.10 -17.20 0.56
C TRP A 42 -28.63 -17.47 0.24
N GLU A 43 -28.31 -18.57 -0.44
CA GLU A 43 -26.94 -18.87 -0.86
C GLU A 43 -26.41 -17.86 -1.90
N ALA A 44 -27.27 -17.40 -2.82
CA ALA A 44 -26.92 -16.31 -3.72
C ALA A 44 -26.60 -15.03 -2.94
N ARG A 45 -27.47 -14.63 -2.01
CA ARG A 45 -27.27 -13.43 -1.19
C ARG A 45 -26.05 -13.55 -0.28
N LYS A 46 -25.80 -14.72 0.30
CA LYS A 46 -24.62 -15.01 1.13
C LYS A 46 -23.33 -14.81 0.35
N ARG A 47 -23.24 -15.30 -0.89
CA ARG A 47 -22.08 -15.07 -1.77
C ARG A 47 -21.89 -13.60 -2.10
N THR A 48 -22.95 -12.86 -2.42
CA THR A 48 -22.87 -11.42 -2.68
C THR A 48 -22.43 -10.63 -1.44
N THR A 49 -22.97 -10.94 -0.27
CA THR A 49 -22.57 -10.28 0.99
C THR A 49 -21.12 -10.62 1.36
N SER A 50 -20.70 -11.89 1.22
CA SER A 50 -19.32 -12.30 1.49
C SER A 50 -18.34 -11.61 0.54
N SER A 51 -18.59 -11.66 -0.76
CA SER A 51 -17.74 -10.99 -1.75
C SER A 51 -17.70 -9.47 -1.56
N GLY A 52 -18.82 -8.84 -1.18
CA GLY A 52 -18.86 -7.44 -0.81
C GLY A 52 -18.01 -7.12 0.43
N ASN A 53 -18.06 -7.97 1.45
CA ASN A 53 -17.22 -7.85 2.64
C ASN A 53 -15.72 -8.00 2.30
N ASP A 54 -15.36 -8.99 1.48
CA ASP A 54 -13.98 -9.23 1.07
C ASP A 54 -13.42 -8.05 0.25
N ALA A 55 -14.26 -7.45 -0.60
CA ALA A 55 -13.93 -6.24 -1.36
C ALA A 55 -13.68 -5.03 -0.43
N GLN A 56 -14.50 -4.85 0.61
CA GLN A 56 -14.30 -3.77 1.59
C GLN A 56 -13.02 -3.97 2.40
N ILE A 57 -12.76 -5.19 2.87
CA ILE A 57 -11.54 -5.50 3.63
C ILE A 57 -10.30 -5.26 2.76
N SER A 58 -10.31 -5.74 1.52
CA SER A 58 -9.19 -5.55 0.60
C SER A 58 -9.00 -4.07 0.22
N GLY A 59 -10.09 -3.34 -0.01
CA GLY A 59 -10.04 -1.91 -0.32
C GLY A 59 -9.51 -1.08 0.85
N THR A 60 -9.98 -1.34 2.07
CA THR A 60 -9.48 -0.66 3.28
C THR A 60 -8.02 -0.98 3.57
N LEU A 61 -7.59 -2.23 3.37
CA LEU A 61 -6.19 -2.60 3.51
C LEU A 61 -5.31 -1.87 2.49
N GLY A 62 -5.74 -1.79 1.23
CA GLY A 62 -5.01 -1.05 0.18
C GLY A 62 -4.92 0.46 0.46
N LEU A 63 -6.00 1.06 0.97
CA LEU A 63 -5.98 2.47 1.37
C LEU A 63 -5.06 2.71 2.57
N TYR A 64 -5.02 1.78 3.53
CA TYR A 64 -4.13 1.88 4.68
C TYR A 64 -2.65 1.85 4.28
N THR A 65 -2.28 0.99 3.32
CA THR A 65 -0.89 0.96 2.81
C THR A 65 -0.52 2.26 2.11
N ILE A 66 -1.44 2.84 1.33
CA ILE A 66 -1.25 4.13 0.67
C ILE A 66 -1.09 5.24 1.71
N ASP A 67 -1.99 5.34 2.69
CA ASP A 67 -1.92 6.37 3.75
C ASP A 67 -0.60 6.29 4.53
N ARG A 68 -0.13 5.07 4.85
CA ARG A 68 1.14 4.87 5.55
C ARG A 68 2.33 5.43 4.76
N ASP A 69 2.39 5.16 3.46
CA ASP A 69 3.52 5.59 2.64
C ASP A 69 3.43 7.09 2.31
N LEU A 70 2.22 7.63 2.11
CA LEU A 70 1.98 9.07 1.90
C LEU A 70 2.31 9.91 3.13
N ARG A 71 2.07 9.41 4.35
CA ARG A 71 2.45 10.11 5.60
C ARG A 71 3.95 10.32 5.74
N LEU A 72 4.76 9.44 5.13
CA LEU A 72 6.21 9.58 5.11
C LEU A 72 6.69 10.54 4.03
N GLY A 73 5.85 10.85 3.04
CA GLY A 73 6.19 11.74 1.93
C GLY A 73 6.82 13.05 2.40
N GLY A 74 8.02 13.35 1.90
CA GLY A 74 8.78 14.53 2.29
C GLY A 74 9.61 14.36 3.56
N TYR A 75 9.62 13.21 4.22
CA TYR A 75 10.51 12.99 5.36
C TYR A 75 11.98 13.22 4.93
N GLY A 76 12.70 14.05 5.70
CA GLY A 76 14.09 14.43 5.42
C GLY A 76 14.29 15.66 4.52
N PHE A 77 13.33 16.03 3.66
CA PHE A 77 13.47 17.18 2.75
C PHE A 77 12.24 18.10 2.69
N GLY A 78 11.17 17.81 3.43
CA GLY A 78 9.92 18.58 3.41
C GLY A 78 10.04 19.99 4.00
N VAL A 79 11.16 20.29 4.66
CA VAL A 79 11.54 21.64 5.13
C VAL A 79 12.47 22.37 4.15
N ALA A 80 12.69 21.81 2.96
CA ALA A 80 13.48 22.47 1.92
C ALA A 80 12.84 23.82 1.53
N ALA A 81 13.68 24.75 1.10
CA ALA A 81 13.23 26.06 0.65
C ALA A 81 12.32 25.94 -0.59
N ALA A 82 11.42 26.91 -0.77
CA ALA A 82 10.39 26.84 -1.81
C ALA A 82 10.96 26.81 -3.23
N ASP A 83 12.16 27.37 -3.44
CA ASP A 83 12.91 27.36 -4.69
C ASP A 83 13.59 26.00 -5.00
N VAL A 84 13.81 25.18 -3.98
CA VAL A 84 14.34 23.81 -4.10
C VAL A 84 13.23 22.79 -4.39
N MET A 85 12.02 23.04 -3.88
CA MET A 85 10.88 22.15 -4.09
C MET A 85 10.48 22.11 -5.56
N GLY A 86 10.39 20.91 -6.14
CA GLY A 86 10.12 20.71 -7.57
C GLY A 86 11.34 20.78 -8.49
N CYS A 87 12.53 21.03 -7.95
CA CYS A 87 13.78 20.98 -8.70
C CYS A 87 14.05 19.58 -9.30
N SER A 88 14.62 19.53 -10.50
CA SER A 88 15.05 18.26 -11.12
C SER A 88 16.36 17.80 -10.48
N VAL A 89 16.29 16.71 -9.72
CA VAL A 89 17.42 16.11 -9.02
C VAL A 89 18.15 15.17 -9.95
N ASN A 90 19.43 15.47 -10.20
CA ASN A 90 20.33 14.56 -10.89
C ASN A 90 20.79 13.46 -9.96
N ALA A 91 20.59 12.20 -10.34
CA ALA A 91 21.03 11.04 -9.59
C ALA A 91 21.74 10.03 -10.49
N TYR A 92 22.57 9.20 -9.87
CA TYR A 92 23.39 8.20 -10.56
C TYR A 92 23.31 6.86 -9.84
N ASN A 93 22.86 5.83 -10.53
CA ASN A 93 22.87 4.48 -10.02
C ASN A 93 23.45 3.54 -11.09
N SER A 94 24.67 3.05 -10.88
CA SER A 94 25.32 2.14 -11.83
C SER A 94 24.63 0.78 -11.98
N ALA A 95 23.70 0.41 -11.09
CA ALA A 95 22.89 -0.80 -11.21
C ALA A 95 21.67 -0.60 -12.13
N ARG A 96 21.37 0.65 -12.54
CA ARG A 96 20.27 0.99 -13.44
C ARG A 96 20.77 1.24 -14.85
N SER A 97 19.93 0.95 -15.85
CA SER A 97 20.10 1.40 -17.23
C SER A 97 18.93 2.32 -17.62
N PRO A 98 19.16 3.61 -17.95
CA PRO A 98 20.43 4.32 -17.87
C PRO A 98 20.88 4.59 -16.42
N ALA A 99 22.20 4.67 -16.21
CA ALA A 99 22.78 4.87 -14.88
C ALA A 99 22.52 6.28 -14.34
N VAL A 100 22.55 7.28 -15.20
CA VAL A 100 22.14 8.66 -14.87
C VAL A 100 20.63 8.77 -15.06
N PHE A 101 19.94 9.31 -14.07
CA PHE A 101 18.51 9.58 -14.15
C PHE A 101 18.15 10.85 -13.38
N GLN A 102 16.98 11.38 -13.70
CA GLN A 102 16.44 12.57 -13.05
C GLN A 102 15.09 12.26 -12.41
N PHE A 103 14.79 12.96 -11.33
CA PHE A 103 13.47 12.97 -10.73
C PHE A 103 13.18 14.33 -10.09
N ASN A 104 11.91 14.70 -10.03
CA ASN A 104 11.50 15.94 -9.38
C ASN A 104 11.49 15.76 -7.87
N LEU A 105 12.02 16.74 -7.13
CA LEU A 105 11.97 16.75 -5.68
C LEU A 105 10.57 17.18 -5.19
N GLN A 106 9.65 16.23 -5.16
CA GLN A 106 8.28 16.43 -4.70
C GLN A 106 7.92 15.32 -3.70
N PRO A 107 7.32 15.64 -2.53
CA PRO A 107 6.95 14.64 -1.52
C PRO A 107 6.04 13.55 -2.07
N VAL A 108 5.04 13.95 -2.86
CA VAL A 108 4.06 13.07 -3.49
C VAL A 108 3.80 13.58 -4.90
N THR A 109 3.86 12.68 -5.87
CA THR A 109 3.49 12.96 -7.26
C THR A 109 2.50 11.92 -7.73
N ILE A 110 1.46 12.35 -8.44
CA ILE A 110 0.49 11.47 -9.08
C ILE A 110 0.66 11.65 -10.58
N THR A 111 1.07 10.59 -11.26
CA THR A 111 1.23 10.59 -12.71
C THR A 111 0.16 9.71 -13.33
N LYS A 112 -0.62 10.30 -14.23
CA LYS A 112 -1.64 9.57 -14.99
C LYS A 112 -0.96 8.52 -15.89
N GLY A 113 -1.49 7.31 -15.85
CA GLY A 113 -1.09 6.24 -16.79
C GLY A 113 -1.43 6.60 -18.24
N ALA A 114 -0.60 6.14 -19.18
CA ALA A 114 -0.91 6.26 -20.60
C ALA A 114 -2.21 5.50 -20.93
N ASP A 115 -3.06 6.09 -21.77
CA ASP A 115 -4.38 5.57 -22.14
C ASP A 115 -5.28 5.28 -20.91
N ASP A 116 -5.77 4.03 -20.81
CA ASP A 116 -6.51 3.42 -19.68
C ASP A 116 -5.59 2.61 -18.74
N GLY A 117 -4.27 2.83 -18.83
CA GLY A 117 -3.30 2.23 -17.94
C GLY A 117 -3.43 2.72 -16.49
N PRO A 118 -2.88 1.99 -15.51
CA PRO A 118 -2.94 2.38 -14.11
C PRO A 118 -2.21 3.69 -13.86
N ASP A 119 -2.78 4.52 -12.99
CA ASP A 119 -2.11 5.71 -12.47
C ASP A 119 -1.04 5.31 -11.45
N GLU A 120 0.04 6.09 -11.38
CA GLU A 120 1.13 5.88 -10.43
C GLU A 120 1.09 6.98 -9.36
N ILE A 121 1.09 6.57 -8.10
CA ILE A 121 1.30 7.45 -6.95
C ILE A 121 2.71 7.19 -6.42
N ARG A 122 3.57 8.19 -6.50
CA ARG A 122 4.95 8.10 -6.03
C ARG A 122 5.15 8.97 -4.80
N ALA A 123 5.47 8.33 -3.68
CA ALA A 123 5.91 9.00 -2.46
C ALA A 123 7.43 8.98 -2.38
N LEU A 124 8.04 10.14 -2.13
CA LEU A 124 9.48 10.26 -1.93
C LEU A 124 9.74 10.64 -0.47
N TYR A 125 10.57 9.85 0.20
CA TYR A 125 10.93 10.06 1.60
C TYR A 125 12.33 9.53 1.87
N GLY A 126 13.04 10.18 2.80
CA GLY A 126 14.30 9.69 3.34
C GLY A 126 14.08 8.58 4.38
N ASN A 127 15.13 7.80 4.65
CA ASN A 127 15.09 6.72 5.64
C ASN A 127 16.25 6.80 6.65
N SER A 128 16.93 7.95 6.74
CA SER A 128 18.02 8.14 7.71
C SER A 128 17.46 8.09 9.14
N ALA A 129 18.24 7.51 10.05
CA ALA A 129 17.88 7.40 11.47
C ALA A 129 17.89 8.76 12.20
N PHE A 130 18.57 9.75 11.62
CA PHE A 130 18.69 11.08 12.18
C PHE A 130 18.05 12.11 11.27
N PHE A 131 17.25 12.99 11.86
CA PHE A 131 16.82 14.20 11.18
C PHE A 131 17.92 15.24 11.27
N VAL A 132 18.50 15.61 10.14
CA VAL A 132 19.48 16.70 10.04
C VAL A 132 18.80 17.87 9.35
N SER A 133 18.74 19.02 10.01
CA SER A 133 18.27 20.26 9.39
C SER A 133 19.22 20.68 8.27
N SER A 134 18.69 21.29 7.20
CA SER A 134 19.48 21.77 6.06
C SER A 134 20.71 22.55 6.52
N GLN A 135 21.89 22.13 6.06
CA GLN A 135 23.16 22.76 6.39
C GLN A 135 23.69 23.52 5.17
N PRO A 136 24.09 24.80 5.33
CA PRO A 136 24.71 25.53 4.24
C PRO A 136 26.09 24.94 3.94
N LEU A 137 26.41 24.83 2.64
CA LEU A 137 27.75 24.48 2.18
C LEU A 137 28.66 25.72 2.25
N THR A 138 29.83 25.58 2.84
CA THR A 138 30.88 26.61 2.91
C THR A 138 31.96 26.40 1.85
N ALA A 139 32.19 25.15 1.45
CA ALA A 139 33.04 24.78 0.31
C ALA A 139 32.49 23.50 -0.35
N SER A 140 32.80 23.31 -1.63
CA SER A 140 32.23 22.24 -2.45
C SER A 140 33.20 21.88 -3.57
N ASP A 141 33.78 20.68 -3.49
CA ASP A 141 34.67 20.12 -4.51
C ASP A 141 34.04 18.87 -5.15
N ALA A 142 34.76 18.27 -6.10
CA ALA A 142 34.31 17.07 -6.82
C ALA A 142 34.09 15.88 -5.88
N GLU A 143 34.86 15.77 -4.80
CA GLU A 143 34.87 14.60 -3.89
C GLU A 143 34.55 14.96 -2.42
N THR A 144 34.41 16.25 -2.11
CA THR A 144 34.12 16.70 -0.74
C THR A 144 33.09 17.81 -0.73
N LYS A 145 32.29 17.87 0.34
CA LYS A 145 31.38 18.97 0.66
C LYS A 145 31.65 19.42 2.09
N THR A 146 31.99 20.69 2.27
CA THR A 146 32.20 21.26 3.61
C THR A 146 30.95 22.01 4.04
N LEU A 147 30.42 21.65 5.21
CA LEU A 147 29.20 22.19 5.79
C LEU A 147 29.52 23.10 6.96
N LYS A 148 28.53 23.88 7.42
CA LYS A 148 28.65 24.60 8.70
C LYS A 148 28.69 23.66 9.91
N SER A 149 27.98 22.54 9.85
CA SER A 149 28.00 21.45 10.81
C SER A 149 27.74 20.15 10.07
N ARG A 150 28.49 19.08 10.36
CA ARG A 150 28.25 17.75 9.78
C ARG A 150 27.51 16.80 10.73
N GLU A 151 27.13 17.28 11.91
CA GLU A 151 26.51 16.46 12.94
C GLU A 151 25.23 15.77 12.44
N GLY A 152 25.14 14.46 12.67
CA GLY A 152 24.01 13.63 12.26
C GLY A 152 24.09 13.06 10.85
N PHE A 153 25.02 13.51 9.99
CA PHE A 153 25.29 12.83 8.72
C PHE A 153 26.17 11.61 8.95
N GLN A 154 25.74 10.46 8.45
CA GLN A 154 26.46 9.20 8.55
C GLN A 154 26.92 8.71 7.18
N PRO A 155 28.06 8.00 7.10
CA PRO A 155 28.44 7.28 5.89
C PRO A 155 27.30 6.35 5.44
N GLY A 156 26.92 6.44 4.17
CA GLY A 156 25.77 5.75 3.58
C GLY A 156 24.51 6.62 3.45
N ASP A 157 24.44 7.76 4.12
CA ASP A 157 23.31 8.68 3.92
C ASP A 157 23.29 9.25 2.50
N ARG A 158 22.08 9.46 1.96
CA ARG A 158 21.85 10.13 0.69
C ARG A 158 21.43 11.57 0.95
N LEU A 159 22.20 12.50 0.42
CA LEU A 159 22.02 13.92 0.62
C LEU A 159 21.51 14.56 -0.65
N LEU A 160 20.52 15.45 -0.48
CA LEU A 160 20.13 16.37 -1.50
C LEU A 160 21.03 17.61 -1.41
N VAL A 161 21.89 17.80 -2.40
CA VAL A 161 22.72 19.00 -2.52
C VAL A 161 22.06 19.93 -3.52
N THR A 162 21.92 21.19 -3.10
CA THR A 162 21.34 22.25 -3.91
C THR A 162 22.34 23.38 -4.06
N GLY A 163 22.32 24.04 -5.19
CA GLY A 163 23.15 25.20 -5.45
C GLY A 163 22.53 26.07 -6.53
N ASN A 164 22.99 27.32 -6.58
CA ASN A 164 22.57 28.22 -7.65
C ASN A 164 23.43 27.96 -8.89
N SER A 165 22.79 27.56 -9.97
CA SER A 165 23.38 27.61 -11.31
C SER A 165 22.93 28.90 -11.99
N GLY A 166 23.71 29.41 -12.96
CA GLY A 166 23.32 30.60 -13.74
C GLY A 166 21.99 30.48 -14.49
N THR A 167 21.38 29.29 -14.49
CA THR A 167 20.10 28.95 -15.14
C THR A 167 18.99 28.54 -14.16
N GLY A 168 19.22 28.58 -12.84
CA GLY A 168 18.24 28.18 -11.82
C GLY A 168 18.85 27.35 -10.67
N VAL A 169 18.01 26.75 -9.82
CA VAL A 169 18.48 25.85 -8.75
C VAL A 169 18.93 24.53 -9.37
N ALA A 170 20.20 24.18 -9.17
CA ALA A 170 20.75 22.88 -9.55
C ALA A 170 20.65 21.93 -8.35
N CYS A 171 20.01 20.77 -8.55
CA CYS A 171 19.87 19.74 -7.53
C CYS A 171 20.58 18.45 -7.95
N ALA A 172 21.30 17.87 -7.01
CA ALA A 172 21.97 16.59 -7.18
C ALA A 172 21.80 15.74 -5.93
N LEU A 173 21.66 14.44 -6.12
CA LEU A 173 21.72 13.46 -5.05
C LEU A 173 23.17 12.98 -4.93
N VAL A 174 23.73 13.03 -3.72
CA VAL A 174 25.06 12.52 -3.39
C VAL A 174 24.99 11.53 -2.23
N GLU A 175 25.92 10.59 -2.17
CA GLU A 175 26.06 9.66 -1.05
C GLU A 175 27.27 10.07 -0.20
N VAL A 176 27.10 10.09 1.12
CA VAL A 176 28.22 10.24 2.04
C VAL A 176 29.04 8.95 2.02
N THR A 177 30.28 9.02 1.52
CA THR A 177 31.20 7.88 1.52
C THR A 177 32.08 7.83 2.76
N GLY A 178 32.29 8.99 3.38
CA GLY A 178 33.16 9.13 4.55
C GLY A 178 32.99 10.47 5.23
N LEU A 179 33.59 10.58 6.41
CA LEU A 179 33.71 11.81 7.17
C LEU A 179 35.19 12.16 7.23
N ALA A 180 35.56 13.37 6.83
CA ALA A 180 36.95 13.79 6.84
C ALA A 180 37.54 13.70 8.26
N LEU A 181 38.74 13.15 8.39
CA LEU A 181 39.43 13.03 9.69
C LEU A 181 40.13 14.33 10.12
N ALA A 182 40.41 15.22 9.16
CA ALA A 182 41.13 16.46 9.40
C ALA A 182 40.26 17.58 10.01
N ASP A 183 38.94 17.48 9.90
CA ASP A 183 37.98 18.45 10.43
C ASP A 183 36.67 17.79 10.88
N THR A 184 35.77 18.59 11.46
CA THR A 184 34.42 18.15 11.89
C THR A 184 33.30 18.68 10.99
N THR A 185 33.64 19.18 9.80
CA THR A 185 32.68 19.90 8.94
C THR A 185 32.60 19.34 7.53
N THR A 186 33.60 18.59 7.10
CA THR A 186 33.70 18.06 5.75
C THR A 186 33.16 16.64 5.67
N LEU A 187 32.32 16.44 4.66
CA LEU A 187 31.81 15.16 4.21
C LEU A 187 32.55 14.77 2.93
N GLU A 188 32.93 13.51 2.85
CA GLU A 188 33.49 12.92 1.65
C GLU A 188 32.36 12.24 0.86
N HIS A 189 32.36 12.44 -0.44
CA HIS A 189 31.48 11.77 -1.39
C HIS A 189 32.29 11.40 -2.63
N GLN A 190 32.04 10.25 -3.25
CA GLN A 190 32.69 9.95 -4.53
C GLN A 190 31.77 10.27 -5.69
N ALA A 191 32.32 10.93 -6.72
CA ALA A 191 31.59 11.12 -7.97
C ALA A 191 31.19 9.74 -8.56
N ALA A 192 29.91 9.61 -8.94
CA ALA A 192 29.37 8.42 -9.61
C ALA A 192 29.38 7.09 -8.81
N LYS A 193 29.17 7.13 -7.49
CA LYS A 193 28.92 5.92 -6.69
C LYS A 193 27.47 5.40 -6.87
N THR A 194 27.30 4.09 -6.87
CA THR A 194 26.02 3.36 -7.06
C THR A 194 24.99 3.66 -5.97
N TYR A 195 23.89 4.35 -6.32
CA TYR A 195 22.74 4.49 -5.41
C TYR A 195 21.84 3.25 -5.44
N SER A 196 22.19 2.20 -4.69
CA SER A 196 21.25 1.08 -4.50
C SER A 196 20.06 1.55 -3.68
N THR A 197 18.90 1.66 -4.30
CA THR A 197 17.62 1.61 -3.57
C THR A 197 17.44 0.16 -3.09
N PRO A 198 17.11 -0.09 -1.82
CA PRO A 198 16.57 -1.40 -1.44
C PRO A 198 15.27 -1.71 -2.19
#